data_AF-A0A7R7ZZN8-F1
#
_entry.id   AF-A0A7R7ZZN8-F1
#
_cell.length_a   1.000
_cell.length_b   1.000
_cell.length_c   1.000
_cell.angle_alpha   90.00
_cell.angle_beta   90.00
_cell.angle_gamma   90.00
#
_symmetry.space_group_name_H-M   'P 1'
#
loop_
_entity.id
_entity.type
_entity.pdbx_description
1 polymer ?
#
loop_
_entity_poly.entity_id
_entity_poly.type
_entity_poly.pdbx_seq_one_letter_code
_entity_poly.pdbx_strand_id
1 'polypeptide(L)'
;MKRTAKGENNIPSDKRIYLHVVGTSETTNKPATDPPRGDFFFDERWKVGRVLDDAARRLQVENVNNRGGGEEEKLRVFHVEGGVFLEFGESVGAKVKSGDTVVLLRGAGVIL
;
A
#
# COMPACT_ATOMS: atom_id res chain seq x y z
N MET A 1 9.56 -10.05 -10.37
CA MET A 1 9.07 -9.75 -9.01
C MET A 1 9.93 -10.32 -7.89
N LYS A 2 9.95 -11.62 -7.57
CA LYS A 2 10.65 -12.13 -6.35
C LYS A 2 12.14 -11.79 -6.24
N ARG A 3 12.84 -11.65 -7.38
CA ARG A 3 14.28 -11.30 -7.44
C ARG A 3 14.57 -9.79 -7.33
N THR A 4 13.57 -8.96 -7.62
CA THR A 4 13.71 -7.50 -7.77
C THR A 4 12.96 -6.71 -6.71
N ALA A 5 11.98 -7.35 -6.04
CA ALA A 5 11.15 -6.72 -5.03
C ALA A 5 11.97 -6.30 -3.80
N LYS A 6 11.72 -5.09 -3.32
CA LYS A 6 12.40 -4.53 -2.13
C LYS A 6 11.57 -4.82 -0.88
N GLY A 7 12.22 -5.02 0.27
CA GLY A 7 11.59 -5.41 1.52
C GLY A 7 12.56 -5.43 2.69
N GLU A 8 12.07 -5.65 3.90
CA GLU A 8 12.96 -5.82 5.06
C GLU A 8 13.66 -7.19 4.98
N ASN A 9 15.00 -7.19 5.01
CA ASN A 9 15.79 -8.42 4.86
C ASN A 9 15.59 -9.43 6.01
N ASN A 10 15.07 -8.98 7.15
CA ASN A 10 14.78 -9.80 8.32
C ASN A 10 13.53 -10.69 8.16
N ILE A 11 12.70 -10.48 7.12
CA ILE A 11 11.48 -11.27 6.89
C ILE A 11 11.89 -12.61 6.25
N PRO A 12 11.57 -13.77 6.88
CA PRO A 12 11.82 -15.09 6.31
C PRO A 12 11.16 -15.24 4.94
N SER A 13 11.81 -15.93 4.00
CA SER A 13 11.33 -16.03 2.61
C SER A 13 9.96 -16.68 2.48
N ASP A 14 9.63 -17.63 3.35
CA ASP A 14 8.34 -18.31 3.43
C ASP A 14 7.21 -17.41 3.97
N LYS A 15 7.55 -16.29 4.62
CA LYS A 15 6.62 -15.28 5.13
C LYS A 15 6.44 -14.08 4.22
N ARG A 16 7.13 -14.06 3.07
CA ARG A 16 7.06 -12.93 2.14
C ARG A 16 5.84 -13.03 1.25
N ILE A 17 5.01 -12.01 1.30
CA ILE A 17 4.05 -11.70 0.24
C ILE A 17 4.63 -10.63 -0.69
N TYR A 18 4.62 -10.88 -1.98
CA TYR A 18 5.20 -9.98 -3.00
C TYR A 18 4.08 -9.21 -3.70
N LEU A 19 4.07 -7.88 -3.64
CA LEU A 19 2.99 -7.04 -4.15
C LEU A 19 3.49 -5.98 -5.13
N HIS A 20 2.70 -5.72 -6.17
CA HIS A 20 2.83 -4.53 -7.00
C HIS A 20 2.15 -3.38 -6.25
N VAL A 21 2.89 -2.33 -5.94
CA VAL A 21 2.35 -1.20 -5.17
C VAL A 21 2.37 0.05 -6.04
N VAL A 22 1.21 0.70 -6.12
CA VAL A 22 1.02 1.95 -6.87
C VAL A 22 0.51 3.02 -5.91
N GLY A 23 1.10 4.21 -5.93
CA GLY A 23 0.65 5.37 -5.15
C GLY A 23 -0.24 6.32 -5.94
N THR A 24 -0.95 7.21 -5.26
CA THR A 24 -1.65 8.32 -5.89
C THR A 24 -0.70 9.39 -6.40
N SER A 25 -0.99 9.99 -7.56
CA SER A 25 -0.27 11.15 -8.10
C SER A 25 -0.60 12.48 -7.39
N GLU A 26 -1.51 12.47 -6.40
CA GLU A 26 -2.05 13.68 -5.76
C GLU A 26 -1.01 14.49 -4.95
N THR A 27 0.13 13.90 -4.59
CA THR A 27 1.21 14.58 -3.86
C THR A 27 2.20 15.32 -4.75
N THR A 28 1.96 15.39 -6.06
CA THR A 28 2.72 16.24 -6.97
C THR A 28 1.84 17.33 -7.53
N ASN A 29 2.26 18.60 -7.40
CA ASN A 29 1.66 19.78 -8.05
C ASN A 29 1.72 19.73 -9.61
N LYS A 30 1.88 18.54 -10.18
CA LYS A 30 1.84 18.23 -11.61
C LYS A 30 1.08 16.91 -11.75
N PRO A 31 0.18 16.77 -12.74
CA PRO A 31 -0.26 15.44 -13.16
C PRO A 31 0.99 14.67 -13.62
N ALA A 32 1.52 13.80 -12.77
CA ALA A 32 2.55 12.88 -13.17
C ALA A 32 1.92 11.95 -14.20
N THR A 33 2.51 11.88 -15.40
CA THR A 33 2.09 10.99 -16.49
C THR A 33 2.12 9.52 -16.09
N ASP A 34 2.72 9.19 -14.94
CA ASP A 34 2.80 7.85 -14.35
C ASP A 34 2.84 7.95 -12.80
N PRO A 35 1.96 7.26 -12.06
CA PRO A 35 1.99 7.24 -10.61
C PRO A 35 3.26 6.56 -10.04
N PRO A 36 3.74 6.94 -8.84
CA PRO A 36 4.86 6.26 -8.21
C PRO A 36 4.51 4.79 -7.96
N ARG A 37 5.39 3.87 -8.38
CA ARG A 37 5.14 2.43 -8.31
C ARG A 37 6.40 1.63 -8.02
N GLY A 38 6.21 0.44 -7.45
CA GLY A 38 7.32 -0.48 -7.16
C GLY A 38 6.86 -1.88 -6.80
N ASP A 39 7.75 -2.84 -7.02
CA ASP A 39 7.60 -4.21 -6.53
C ASP A 39 8.17 -4.29 -5.12
N PHE A 40 7.35 -4.71 -4.16
CA PHE A 40 7.76 -4.87 -2.78
C PHE A 40 7.42 -6.25 -2.23
N PHE A 41 8.07 -6.61 -1.13
CA PHE A 41 7.62 -7.70 -0.29
C PHE A 41 7.44 -7.26 1.16
N PHE A 42 6.46 -7.88 1.80
CA PHE A 42 6.06 -7.65 3.18
C PHE A 42 5.92 -8.99 3.90
N ASP A 43 5.90 -8.99 5.23
CA ASP A 43 5.53 -10.18 5.99
C ASP A 43 4.00 -10.35 5.90
N GLU A 44 3.55 -11.54 5.51
CA GLU A 44 2.11 -11.86 5.36
C GLU A 44 1.28 -11.55 6.61
N ARG A 45 1.91 -11.53 7.80
CA ARG A 45 1.27 -11.29 9.09
C ARG A 45 1.13 -9.81 9.42
N TRP A 46 1.85 -8.93 8.75
CA TRP A 46 1.80 -7.50 9.02
C TRP A 46 0.39 -6.95 8.85
N LYS A 47 0.03 -6.02 9.72
CA LYS A 47 -1.21 -5.27 9.61
C LYS A 47 -1.17 -4.35 8.40
N VAL A 48 -2.31 -4.18 7.73
CA VAL A 48 -2.44 -3.32 6.55
C VAL A 48 -1.95 -1.89 6.83
N GLY A 49 -2.18 -1.35 8.03
CA GLY A 49 -1.64 -0.04 8.41
C GLY A 49 -0.11 0.05 8.31
N ARG A 50 0.61 -0.97 8.79
CA ARG A 50 2.07 -1.03 8.69
C ARG A 50 2.53 -1.19 7.24
N VAL A 51 1.82 -2.01 6.45
CA VAL A 51 2.11 -2.18 5.01
C VAL A 51 1.95 -0.84 4.29
N LEU A 52 0.86 -0.11 4.57
CA LEU A 52 0.63 1.23 4.03
C LEU A 52 1.78 2.17 4.40
N ASP A 53 2.17 2.25 5.68
CA ASP A 53 3.27 3.13 6.13
C ASP A 53 4.57 2.85 5.39
N ASP A 54 4.93 1.57 5.24
CA ASP A 54 6.16 1.16 4.59
C ASP A 54 6.13 1.38 3.07
N ALA A 55 5.00 1.05 2.43
CA ALA A 55 4.76 1.31 1.02
C ALA A 55 4.83 2.81 0.70
N ALA A 56 4.12 3.66 1.45
CA ALA A 56 4.10 5.10 1.20
C ALA A 56 5.51 5.69 1.33
N ARG A 57 6.27 5.30 2.37
CA ARG A 57 7.64 5.76 2.56
C ARG A 57 8.56 5.41 1.38
N ARG A 58 8.45 4.18 0.85
CA ARG A 58 9.28 3.72 -0.28
C ARG A 58 8.90 4.36 -1.61
N LEU A 59 7.62 4.67 -1.80
CA LEU A 59 7.10 5.37 -2.96
C LEU A 59 7.19 6.90 -2.82
N GLN A 60 7.67 7.41 -1.68
CA GLN A 60 7.69 8.83 -1.36
C GLN A 60 6.30 9.49 -1.42
N VAL A 61 5.26 8.74 -1.04
CA VAL A 61 3.89 9.21 -0.87
C VAL A 61 3.69 9.64 0.59
N GLU A 62 3.16 10.85 0.80
CA GLU A 62 2.95 11.36 2.16
C GLU A 62 1.84 10.58 2.88
N ASN A 63 2.13 10.02 4.06
CA ASN A 63 1.09 9.49 4.95
C ASN A 63 0.85 10.47 6.12
N VAL A 64 -0.34 11.06 6.16
CA VAL A 64 -0.77 12.01 7.21
C VAL A 64 -1.89 11.47 8.09
N ASN A 65 -2.15 10.16 8.07
CA ASN A 65 -3.26 9.53 8.80
C ASN A 65 -3.28 9.84 10.32
N ASN A 66 -2.13 10.19 10.91
CA ASN A 66 -2.01 10.54 12.33
C ASN A 66 -2.19 12.04 12.63
N ARG A 67 -2.36 12.92 11.62
CA ARG A 67 -2.46 14.39 11.81
C ARG A 67 -3.89 14.87 12.12
N GLY A 68 -4.86 13.97 12.25
CA GLY A 68 -6.25 14.30 12.58
C GLY A 68 -7.04 14.94 11.43
N GLY A 69 -6.53 14.86 10.20
CA GLY A 69 -7.27 15.21 9.00
C GLY A 69 -8.53 14.35 8.82
N GLY A 70 -9.53 14.89 8.13
CA GLY A 70 -10.77 14.16 7.84
C GLY A 70 -10.56 12.94 6.94
N GLU A 71 -11.63 12.19 6.64
CA GLU A 71 -11.55 11.01 5.77
C GLU A 71 -11.03 11.32 4.35
N GLU A 72 -11.21 12.56 3.89
CA GLU A 72 -10.67 13.10 2.63
C GLU A 72 -9.13 13.10 2.58
N GLU A 73 -8.47 13.23 3.73
CA GLU A 73 -7.00 13.26 3.80
C GLU A 73 -6.39 11.88 4.07
N LYS A 74 -7.23 10.89 4.38
CA LYS A 74 -6.77 9.57 4.81
C LYS A 74 -6.29 8.73 3.62
N LEU A 75 -5.08 8.21 3.74
CA LEU A 75 -4.52 7.24 2.81
C LEU A 75 -5.05 5.84 3.17
N ARG A 76 -5.58 5.12 2.18
CA ARG A 76 -6.17 3.78 2.27
C ARG A 76 -5.50 2.84 1.25
N VAL A 77 -5.64 1.53 1.47
CA VAL A 77 -5.12 0.51 0.54
C VAL A 77 -6.29 -0.16 -0.19
N PHE A 78 -6.30 -0.08 -1.51
CA PHE A 78 -7.24 -0.79 -2.37
C PHE A 78 -6.56 -2.00 -2.99
N HIS A 79 -7.16 -3.18 -2.85
CA HIS A 79 -6.71 -4.40 -3.51
C HIS A 79 -7.41 -4.55 -4.84
N VAL A 80 -6.65 -4.52 -5.94
CA VAL A 80 -7.20 -4.47 -7.29
C VAL A 80 -7.93 -5.76 -7.65
N GLU A 81 -7.30 -6.91 -7.41
CA GLU A 81 -7.85 -8.21 -7.77
C GLU A 81 -9.04 -8.59 -6.88
N GLY A 82 -9.07 -8.13 -5.63
CA GLY A 82 -10.20 -8.33 -4.72
C GLY A 82 -11.32 -7.29 -4.89
N GLY A 83 -11.06 -6.15 -5.53
CA GLY A 83 -12.02 -5.06 -5.69
C GLY A 83 -12.47 -4.41 -4.38
N VAL A 84 -11.62 -4.43 -3.33
CA VAL A 84 -11.99 -3.99 -1.98
C VAL A 84 -10.92 -3.12 -1.32
N PHE A 85 -11.35 -2.24 -0.42
CA PHE A 85 -10.43 -1.62 0.52
C PHE A 85 -10.02 -2.61 1.60
N LEU A 86 -8.73 -2.57 1.96
CA LEU A 86 -8.18 -3.35 3.04
C LEU A 86 -8.28 -2.57 4.35
N GLU A 87 -8.68 -3.26 5.41
CA GLU A 87 -8.88 -2.69 6.73
C GLU A 87 -7.57 -2.60 7.50
N PHE A 88 -7.25 -1.45 8.11
CA PHE A 88 -5.95 -1.24 8.76
C PHE A 88 -5.57 -2.31 9.80
N GLY A 89 -6.57 -2.85 10.50
CA GLY A 89 -6.41 -3.85 11.55
C GLY A 89 -6.29 -5.30 11.08
N GLU A 90 -6.48 -5.59 9.79
CA GLU A 90 -6.35 -6.95 9.24
C GLU A 90 -4.91 -7.23 8.81
N SER A 91 -4.52 -8.52 8.81
CA SER A 91 -3.23 -8.93 8.28
C SER A 91 -3.27 -8.97 6.76
N VAL A 92 -2.23 -8.46 6.09
CA VAL A 92 -2.22 -8.31 4.63
C VAL A 92 -2.39 -9.65 3.89
N GLY A 93 -1.82 -10.73 4.42
CA GLY A 93 -1.96 -12.07 3.84
C GLY A 93 -3.35 -12.70 3.99
N ALA A 94 -4.30 -12.06 4.69
CA ALA A 94 -5.65 -12.57 4.83
C ALA A 94 -6.48 -12.45 3.54
N LYS A 95 -6.23 -11.41 2.73
CA LYS A 95 -6.98 -11.12 1.50
C LYS A 95 -6.11 -11.03 0.26
N VAL A 96 -4.83 -10.70 0.41
CA VAL A 96 -3.91 -10.45 -0.70
C VAL A 96 -2.98 -11.65 -0.88
N LYS A 97 -2.59 -11.93 -2.14
CA LYS A 97 -1.63 -12.99 -2.49
C LYS A 97 -0.40 -12.41 -3.19
N SER A 98 0.66 -13.23 -3.28
CA SER A 98 1.86 -12.82 -4.02
C SER A 98 1.55 -12.68 -5.51
N GLY A 99 1.95 -11.55 -6.10
CA GLY A 99 1.65 -11.18 -7.48
C GLY A 99 0.50 -10.19 -7.62
N ASP A 100 -0.28 -9.97 -6.56
CA ASP A 100 -1.40 -9.03 -6.56
C ASP A 100 -0.93 -7.58 -6.57
N THR A 101 -1.86 -6.69 -6.94
CA THR A 101 -1.67 -5.25 -6.99
C THR A 101 -2.46 -4.55 -5.88
N VAL A 102 -1.76 -3.67 -5.16
CA VAL A 102 -2.38 -2.77 -4.20
C VAL A 102 -2.13 -1.31 -4.59
N VAL A 103 -3.16 -0.49 -4.45
CA VAL A 103 -3.13 0.94 -4.74
C VAL A 103 -3.31 1.72 -3.45
N LEU A 104 -2.42 2.66 -3.16
CA LEU A 104 -2.59 3.63 -2.09
C LEU A 104 -3.47 4.77 -2.63
N LEU A 105 -4.62 5.00 -2.02
CA LEU A 105 -5.61 6.01 -2.43
C LEU A 105 -5.90 6.98 -1.28
N ARG A 106 -5.90 8.29 -1.55
CA ARG A 106 -6.30 9.31 -0.57
C ARG A 106 -7.79 9.63 -0.73
N GLY A 107 -8.48 9.90 0.36
CA GLY A 107 -9.87 10.37 0.33
C GLY A 107 -10.89 9.35 -0.17
N ALA A 108 -10.50 8.11 -0.39
CA ALA A 108 -11.35 7.09 -0.98
C ALA A 108 -12.41 6.49 -0.02
N GLY A 109 -12.56 7.06 1.19
CA GLY A 109 -13.57 6.69 2.18
C GLY A 109 -14.82 7.58 2.20
N VAL A 110 -14.88 8.59 1.32
CA VAL A 110 -15.92 9.64 1.33
C VAL A 110 -17.10 9.29 0.40
N ILE A 111 -17.00 8.18 -0.34
CA ILE A 111 -18.09 7.72 -1.22
C ILE A 111 -18.99 6.75 -0.44
N LEU A 112 -19.99 7.31 0.24
CA LEU A 112 -21.24 6.66 0.63
C LEU A 112 -22.40 7.57 0.27
#